data_AF-A0A4Q2XN22-F1
#
_entry.id   AF-A0A4Q2XN22-F1
#
_cell.length_a   1.000
_cell.length_b   1.000
_cell.length_c   1.000
_cell.angle_alpha   90.00
_cell.angle_beta   90.00
_cell.angle_gamma   90.00
#
_symmetry.space_group_name_H-M   'P 1'
#
loop_
_entity.id
_entity.type
_entity.pdbx_description
1 polymer ?
#
loop_
_entity_poly.entity_id
_entity_poly.type
_entity_poly.pdbx_seq_one_letter_code
_entity_poly.pdbx_strand_id
1 'polypeptide(L)'
;MVANVATDLGGMATLAGAKPGETKTIPGSKEREYKVGSVAITMSPSCWDTASYKPLLEAWKPVAGASTSIAGPDLLDDLLKPTVKALQQANEQVSARISKAPGDAAVHEEAAFVLGVFGIRENARRFDDVRPLVCRMTAHLAMAEYLRGGSKPSLTGEWAQVLFDLHAGRPIRARELAAAIPQEGNSGRWKRAVDLLVTGDWRRTADLTEPSMVEMIAHIRALKSHRGNPVMLEFVGQEKELQAVPEWSRLLGSPGRSVEEGHVAMSSGIVMEFLEIGEIFPTGKEPKPERLAKYLSTPTTNTLVADSGPRVIQDGDWAAYFRRHFFANATNVSRFIMRQWDSPDDAVAWEEQILPYCRVLPGHELVEPWIATDVDDFQKDMKAAYAYTQA
;
A
#
# COMPACT_ATOMS: atom_id res chain seq x y z
N MET A 1 8.04 13.85 1.04
CA MET A 1 8.32 12.87 2.12
C MET A 1 8.39 13.54 3.48
N VAL A 2 9.45 14.30 3.84
CA VAL A 2 9.51 14.98 5.16
C VAL A 2 8.28 15.86 5.41
N ALA A 3 7.88 16.65 4.39
CA ALA A 3 6.66 17.44 4.43
C ALA A 3 5.40 16.59 4.69
N ASN A 4 5.24 15.45 4.00
CA ASN A 4 4.09 14.57 4.16
C ASN A 4 3.99 14.03 5.60
N VAL A 5 5.10 13.54 6.16
CA VAL A 5 5.14 13.06 7.56
C VAL A 5 4.79 14.20 8.52
N ALA A 6 5.37 15.38 8.32
CA ALA A 6 5.09 16.54 9.16
C ALA A 6 3.62 17.01 9.07
N THR A 7 3.02 16.97 7.88
CA THR A 7 1.62 17.32 7.68
C THR A 7 0.68 16.32 8.36
N ASP A 8 0.92 15.00 8.21
CA ASP A 8 0.14 13.97 8.91
C ASP A 8 0.28 14.09 10.43
N LEU A 9 1.50 14.27 10.94
CA LEU A 9 1.76 14.53 12.36
C LEU A 9 1.03 15.78 12.85
N GLY A 10 1.02 16.87 12.06
CA GLY A 10 0.32 18.10 12.43
C GLY A 10 -1.19 17.88 12.56
N GLY A 11 -1.79 17.16 11.61
CA GLY A 11 -3.20 16.78 11.69
C GLY A 11 -3.52 15.95 12.94
N MET A 12 -2.72 14.92 13.22
CA MET A 12 -2.88 14.07 14.41
C MET A 12 -2.66 14.84 15.72
N ALA A 13 -1.64 15.69 15.79
CA ALA A 13 -1.37 16.50 16.97
C ALA A 13 -2.53 17.47 17.24
N THR A 14 -3.10 18.08 16.20
CA THR A 14 -4.27 18.96 16.31
C THR A 14 -5.47 18.21 16.91
N LEU A 15 -5.75 16.99 16.43
CA LEU A 15 -6.80 16.15 17.01
C LEU A 15 -6.53 15.84 18.48
N ALA A 16 -5.27 15.61 18.85
CA ALA A 16 -4.82 15.39 20.23
C ALA A 16 -4.72 16.70 21.05
N GLY A 17 -5.38 17.78 20.64
CA GLY A 17 -5.46 19.03 21.41
C GLY A 17 -4.23 19.95 21.31
N ALA A 18 -3.26 19.65 20.44
CA ALA A 18 -2.16 20.56 20.14
C ALA A 18 -2.60 21.71 19.23
N LYS A 19 -1.76 22.75 19.15
CA LYS A 19 -1.88 23.85 18.19
C LYS A 19 -0.61 23.92 17.33
N PRO A 20 -0.41 22.96 16.41
CA PRO A 20 0.77 22.98 15.56
C PRO A 20 0.76 24.24 14.68
N GLY A 21 1.93 24.85 14.50
CA GLY A 21 2.12 25.97 13.60
C GLY A 21 2.09 25.54 12.13
N GLU A 22 2.54 26.42 11.24
CA GLU A 22 2.66 26.12 9.80
C GLU A 22 3.54 24.87 9.57
N THR A 23 3.00 23.85 8.89
CA THR A 23 3.72 22.59 8.60
C THR A 23 4.60 22.67 7.35
N LYS A 24 4.85 23.89 6.84
CA LYS A 24 5.71 24.09 5.68
C LYS A 24 7.12 23.64 6.01
N THR A 25 7.59 22.65 5.26
CA THR A 25 8.94 22.09 5.42
C THR A 25 9.90 22.77 4.47
N ILE A 26 11.01 23.31 4.99
CA ILE A 26 12.05 23.98 4.22
C ILE A 26 13.40 23.33 4.55
N PRO A 27 14.22 22.95 3.56
CA PRO A 27 15.59 22.51 3.81
C PRO A 27 16.39 23.55 4.62
N GLY A 28 17.16 23.07 5.59
CA GLY A 28 18.05 23.88 6.43
C GLY A 28 19.38 24.21 5.75
N SER A 29 20.26 24.89 6.49
CA SER A 29 21.60 25.26 5.99
C SER A 29 22.58 24.09 5.92
N LYS A 30 22.28 22.99 6.63
CA LYS A 30 23.04 21.73 6.61
C LYS A 30 22.28 20.67 5.82
N GLU A 31 23.03 19.78 5.18
CA GLU A 31 22.47 18.59 4.53
C GLU A 31 21.65 17.80 5.57
N ARG A 32 20.40 17.44 5.22
CA ARG A 32 19.44 16.67 6.05
C ARG A 32 18.86 17.38 7.27
N GLU A 33 19.13 18.67 7.44
CA GLU A 33 18.35 19.50 8.36
C GLU A 33 17.12 20.04 7.63
N TYR A 34 15.96 20.00 8.27
CA TYR A 34 14.74 20.60 7.75
C TYR A 34 14.08 21.45 8.83
N LYS A 35 13.41 22.53 8.44
CA LYS A 35 12.59 23.36 9.30
C LYS A 35 11.13 23.11 9.00
N VAL A 36 10.34 22.84 10.03
CA VAL A 36 8.87 22.76 9.95
C VAL A 36 8.33 23.84 10.88
N GLY A 37 7.86 24.94 10.28
CA GLY A 37 7.59 26.17 11.03
C GLY A 37 8.85 26.66 11.76
N SER A 38 8.78 26.76 13.09
CA SER A 38 9.91 27.18 13.93
C SER A 38 10.81 26.03 14.43
N VAL A 39 10.45 24.77 14.15
CA VAL A 39 11.14 23.60 14.69
C VAL A 39 12.15 23.07 13.67
N ALA A 40 13.40 22.88 14.11
CA ALA A 40 14.42 22.19 13.33
C ALA A 40 14.37 20.69 13.60
N ILE A 41 14.41 19.89 12.54
CA ILE A 41 14.50 18.44 12.57
C ILE A 41 15.75 18.01 11.80
N THR A 42 16.53 17.11 12.39
CA THR A 42 17.71 16.53 11.74
C THR A 42 17.37 15.11 11.35
N MET A 43 17.40 14.81 10.05
CA MET A 43 17.11 13.47 9.58
C MET A 43 18.33 12.57 9.75
N SER A 44 18.07 11.38 10.28
CA SER A 44 18.85 10.16 10.06
C SER A 44 19.05 9.91 8.55
N PRO A 45 19.93 9.00 8.09
CA PRO A 45 20.06 8.69 6.65
C PRO A 45 18.75 8.31 5.94
N SER A 46 17.70 7.97 6.69
CA SER A 46 16.35 7.79 6.19
C SER A 46 15.42 8.88 6.75
N CYS A 47 14.60 9.47 5.89
CA CYS A 47 13.53 10.40 6.29
C CYS A 47 12.33 9.70 6.96
N TRP A 48 12.38 8.38 7.14
CA TRP A 48 11.33 7.59 7.80
C TRP A 48 11.71 7.22 9.24
N ASP A 49 12.84 7.68 9.76
CA ASP A 49 13.21 7.40 11.15
C ASP A 49 12.29 8.15 12.12
N THR A 50 11.47 7.42 12.90
CA THR A 50 10.47 7.99 13.80
C THR A 50 11.10 8.94 14.82
N ALA A 51 12.30 8.59 15.32
CA ALA A 51 13.04 9.38 16.29
C ALA A 51 13.40 10.79 15.76
N SER A 52 13.56 10.94 14.43
CA SER A 52 13.88 12.22 13.80
C SER A 52 12.73 13.25 13.93
N TYR A 53 11.52 12.80 14.22
CA TYR A 53 10.32 13.63 14.37
C TYR A 53 10.00 14.01 15.82
N LYS A 54 10.74 13.47 16.80
CA LYS A 54 10.55 13.79 18.23
C LYS A 54 10.56 15.29 18.54
N PRO A 55 11.46 16.13 17.97
CA PRO A 55 11.45 17.57 18.25
C PRO A 55 10.13 18.27 17.88
N LEU A 56 9.43 17.79 16.84
CA LEU A 56 8.12 18.34 16.46
C LEU A 56 7.07 18.02 17.50
N LEU A 57 7.02 16.77 17.96
CA LEU A 57 6.06 16.32 18.95
C LEU A 57 6.32 16.99 20.31
N GLU A 58 7.58 17.18 20.71
CA GLU A 58 7.96 17.94 21.91
C GLU A 58 7.54 19.43 21.82
N ALA A 59 7.62 20.02 20.63
CA ALA A 59 7.20 21.40 20.40
C ALA A 59 5.68 21.57 20.39
N TRP A 60 4.96 20.65 19.74
CA TRP A 60 3.50 20.72 19.59
C TRP A 60 2.75 20.25 20.83
N LYS A 61 3.35 19.35 21.63
CA LYS A 61 2.79 18.83 22.89
C LYS A 61 1.38 18.24 22.72
N PRO A 62 1.18 17.24 21.82
CA PRO A 62 -0.09 16.53 21.78
C PRO A 62 -0.41 15.90 23.14
N VAL A 63 -1.68 15.98 23.54
CA VAL A 63 -2.11 15.56 24.86
C VAL A 63 -2.29 14.04 24.87
N ALA A 64 -1.56 13.35 25.75
CA ALA A 64 -1.79 11.95 26.03
C ALA A 64 -3.21 11.76 26.58
N GLY A 65 -3.99 10.92 25.90
CA GLY A 65 -5.32 10.55 26.30
C GLY A 65 -5.31 9.34 27.23
N ALA A 66 -6.38 9.16 28.01
CA ALA A 66 -6.61 7.87 28.65
C ALA A 66 -6.77 6.80 27.56
N SER A 67 -6.18 5.62 27.80
CA SER A 67 -6.41 4.47 26.93
C SER A 67 -7.91 4.18 26.87
N THR A 68 -8.41 3.95 25.67
CA THR A 68 -9.82 3.58 25.47
C THR A 68 -10.10 2.28 26.22
N SER A 69 -11.07 2.29 27.15
CA SER A 69 -11.47 1.08 27.90
C SER A 69 -12.18 0.03 27.04
N ILE A 70 -12.50 0.39 25.79
CA ILE A 70 -13.07 -0.51 24.79
C ILE A 70 -11.91 -1.26 24.15
N ALA A 71 -11.89 -2.58 24.33
CA ALA A 71 -10.96 -3.46 23.62
C ALA A 71 -11.07 -3.20 22.10
N GLY A 72 -9.92 -3.02 21.46
CA GLY A 72 -9.84 -2.83 20.03
C GLY A 72 -10.26 -4.06 19.23
N PRO A 73 -10.39 -3.93 17.89
CA PRO A 73 -10.47 -5.11 17.04
C PRO A 73 -9.23 -5.99 17.22
N ASP A 74 -9.41 -7.31 17.10
CA ASP A 74 -8.28 -8.24 17.06
C ASP A 74 -7.65 -8.22 15.67
N LEU A 75 -6.96 -7.13 15.35
CA LEU A 75 -6.38 -6.91 14.03
C LEU A 75 -5.39 -8.01 13.64
N LEU A 76 -4.71 -8.63 14.62
CA LEU A 76 -3.77 -9.70 14.34
C LEU A 76 -4.47 -10.97 13.84
N ASP A 77 -5.74 -11.18 14.21
CA ASP A 77 -6.59 -12.24 13.67
C ASP A 77 -7.31 -11.79 12.39
N ASP A 78 -8.05 -10.67 12.47
CA ASP A 78 -8.90 -10.17 11.38
C ASP A 78 -8.13 -9.98 10.07
N LEU A 79 -6.87 -9.52 10.16
CA LEU A 79 -6.04 -9.21 9.00
C LEU A 79 -5.13 -10.35 8.53
N LEU A 80 -5.26 -11.56 9.11
CA LEU A 80 -4.75 -12.79 8.48
C LEU A 80 -5.47 -13.08 7.16
N LYS A 81 -6.67 -12.51 6.98
CA LYS A 81 -7.44 -12.51 5.73
C LYS A 81 -7.56 -11.09 5.17
N PRO A 82 -6.48 -10.53 4.58
CA PRO A 82 -6.44 -9.12 4.18
C PRO A 82 -7.16 -8.89 2.85
N THR A 83 -8.44 -9.26 2.73
CA THR A 83 -9.25 -8.82 1.59
C THR A 83 -9.47 -7.31 1.66
N VAL A 84 -9.81 -6.70 0.53
CA VAL A 84 -10.09 -5.26 0.48
C VAL A 84 -11.21 -4.87 1.46
N LYS A 85 -12.23 -5.72 1.57
CA LYS A 85 -13.33 -5.58 2.54
C LYS A 85 -12.86 -5.65 3.99
N ALA A 86 -12.03 -6.64 4.33
CA ALA A 86 -11.50 -6.78 5.69
C ALA A 86 -10.63 -5.57 6.08
N LEU A 87 -9.78 -5.12 5.15
CA LEU A 87 -8.97 -3.92 5.34
C LEU A 87 -9.81 -2.66 5.48
N GLN A 88 -10.87 -2.50 4.69
CA GLN A 88 -11.77 -1.35 4.80
C GLN A 88 -12.56 -1.36 6.11
N GLN A 89 -13.00 -2.52 6.58
CA GLN A 89 -13.64 -2.66 7.90
C GLN A 89 -12.68 -2.28 9.03
N ALA A 90 -11.44 -2.79 9.01
CA ALA A 90 -10.41 -2.41 9.97
C ALA A 90 -10.08 -0.91 9.90
N ASN A 91 -9.96 -0.35 8.69
CA ASN A 91 -9.74 1.08 8.45
C ASN A 91 -10.85 1.93 9.09
N GLU A 92 -12.12 1.59 8.89
CA GLU A 92 -13.25 2.31 9.45
C GLU A 92 -13.27 2.26 10.98
N GLN A 93 -13.03 1.08 11.56
CA GLN A 93 -13.02 0.90 13.01
C GLN A 93 -11.88 1.69 13.67
N VAL A 94 -10.66 1.57 13.16
CA VAL A 94 -9.50 2.31 13.70
C VAL A 94 -9.66 3.81 13.49
N SER A 95 -10.15 4.27 12.33
CA SER A 95 -10.42 5.68 12.07
C SER A 95 -11.45 6.28 13.03
N ALA A 96 -12.51 5.52 13.35
CA ALA A 96 -13.50 5.92 14.34
C ALA A 96 -12.91 5.99 15.76
N ARG A 97 -11.94 5.13 16.09
CA ARG A 97 -11.22 5.20 17.37
C ARG A 97 -10.27 6.38 17.44
N ILE A 98 -9.54 6.70 16.36
CA ILE A 98 -8.69 7.91 16.29
C ILE A 98 -9.54 9.15 16.53
N SER A 99 -10.73 9.23 15.90
CA SER A 99 -11.67 10.34 16.12
C SER A 99 -12.05 10.51 17.59
N LYS A 100 -12.22 9.41 18.33
CA LYS A 100 -12.69 9.42 19.73
C LYS A 100 -11.56 9.61 20.74
N ALA A 101 -10.37 9.08 20.46
CA ALA A 101 -9.24 9.06 21.37
C ALA A 101 -7.92 9.33 20.61
N PRO A 102 -7.74 10.53 20.05
CA PRO A 102 -6.55 10.88 19.26
C PRO A 102 -5.26 10.97 20.08
N GLY A 103 -5.35 10.94 21.41
CA GLY A 103 -4.21 10.87 22.32
C GLY A 103 -3.88 9.45 22.79
N ASP A 104 -4.58 8.42 22.31
CA ASP A 104 -4.33 7.01 22.68
C ASP A 104 -3.26 6.40 21.77
N ALA A 105 -2.11 6.06 22.34
CA ALA A 105 -0.98 5.51 21.58
C ALA A 105 -1.31 4.19 20.87
N ALA A 106 -2.13 3.33 21.48
CA ALA A 106 -2.46 2.02 20.91
C ALA A 106 -3.26 2.16 19.61
N VAL A 107 -4.11 3.18 19.50
CA VAL A 107 -4.90 3.44 18.29
C VAL A 107 -4.00 3.86 17.12
N HIS A 108 -2.92 4.61 17.39
CA HIS A 108 -1.93 4.94 16.36
C HIS A 108 -1.09 3.72 15.95
N GLU A 109 -0.76 2.82 16.87
CA GLU A 109 -0.11 1.54 16.56
C GLU A 109 -0.97 0.66 15.66
N GLU A 110 -2.26 0.54 15.97
CA GLU A 110 -3.25 -0.17 15.14
C GLU A 110 -3.37 0.44 13.74
N ALA A 111 -3.39 1.76 13.63
CA ALA A 111 -3.43 2.45 12.34
C ALA A 111 -2.18 2.15 11.50
N ALA A 112 -1.00 2.19 12.13
CA ALA A 112 0.25 1.80 11.47
C ALA A 112 0.21 0.32 11.03
N PHE A 113 -0.38 -0.57 11.84
CA PHE A 113 -0.54 -1.98 11.48
C PHE A 113 -1.45 -2.15 10.26
N VAL A 114 -2.63 -1.51 10.23
CA VAL A 114 -3.56 -1.54 9.08
C VAL A 114 -2.87 -1.06 7.80
N LEU A 115 -2.10 0.03 7.86
CA LEU A 115 -1.29 0.50 6.74
C LEU A 115 -0.23 -0.53 6.33
N GLY A 116 0.47 -1.14 7.29
CA GLY A 116 1.43 -2.20 7.03
C GLY A 116 0.82 -3.37 6.28
N VAL A 117 -0.37 -3.83 6.67
CA VAL A 117 -1.07 -4.91 5.98
C VAL A 117 -1.56 -4.49 4.60
N PHE A 118 -2.09 -3.27 4.46
CA PHE A 118 -2.47 -2.70 3.16
C PHE A 118 -1.28 -2.71 2.18
N GLY A 119 -0.08 -2.38 2.64
CA GLY A 119 1.15 -2.47 1.85
C GLY A 119 1.54 -3.88 1.42
N ILE A 120 1.18 -4.93 2.17
CA ILE A 120 1.45 -6.33 1.75
C ILE A 120 0.71 -6.66 0.45
N ARG A 121 -0.40 -5.98 0.15
CA ARG A 121 -1.19 -6.20 -1.06
C ARG A 121 -0.69 -5.40 -2.27
N GLU A 122 0.28 -4.51 -2.09
CA GLU A 122 0.85 -3.71 -3.18
C GLU A 122 1.72 -4.59 -4.09
N ASN A 123 1.46 -4.50 -5.40
CA ASN A 123 2.11 -5.24 -6.49
C ASN A 123 1.75 -4.65 -7.88
N ALA A 124 1.73 -3.33 -8.00
CA ALA A 124 1.64 -2.59 -9.24
C ALA A 124 3.00 -2.43 -9.97
N ARG A 125 4.09 -2.93 -9.37
CA ARG A 125 5.43 -3.09 -9.94
C ARG A 125 6.10 -1.77 -10.33
N ARG A 126 6.19 -1.48 -11.64
CA ARG A 126 6.77 -0.22 -12.13
C ARG A 126 5.92 0.98 -11.71
N PHE A 127 4.67 0.72 -11.35
CA PHE A 127 3.76 1.71 -10.80
C PHE A 127 3.68 1.60 -9.27
N ASP A 128 4.48 0.77 -8.59
CA ASP A 128 4.47 0.74 -7.12
C ASP A 128 4.95 2.08 -6.55
N ASP A 129 4.26 2.54 -5.51
CA ASP A 129 4.74 3.67 -4.71
C ASP A 129 4.48 3.44 -3.23
N VAL A 130 5.51 2.98 -2.53
CA VAL A 130 5.46 2.73 -1.09
C VAL A 130 5.63 4.01 -0.26
N ARG A 131 6.05 5.13 -0.86
CA ARG A 131 6.47 6.33 -0.11
C ARG A 131 5.32 6.96 0.67
N PRO A 132 4.10 7.15 0.13
CA PRO A 132 2.98 7.68 0.91
C PRO A 132 2.64 6.79 2.10
N LEU A 133 2.64 5.46 1.88
CA LEU A 133 2.37 4.46 2.91
C LEU A 133 3.36 4.58 4.07
N VAL A 134 4.66 4.51 3.77
CA VAL A 134 5.72 4.54 4.77
C VAL A 134 5.76 5.89 5.48
N CYS A 135 5.48 7.01 4.78
CA CYS A 135 5.35 8.32 5.43
C CYS A 135 4.23 8.31 6.49
N ARG A 136 3.06 7.77 6.16
CA ARG A 136 1.94 7.74 7.11
C ARG A 136 2.18 6.77 8.27
N MET A 137 2.76 5.60 8.01
CA MET A 137 3.22 4.68 9.07
C MET A 137 4.24 5.37 9.99
N THR A 138 5.21 6.10 9.43
CA THR A 138 6.19 6.88 10.21
C THR A 138 5.49 7.87 11.15
N ALA A 139 4.51 8.62 10.63
CA ALA A 139 3.76 9.59 11.40
C ALA A 139 3.00 8.93 12.56
N HIS A 140 2.29 7.83 12.31
CA HIS A 140 1.58 7.09 13.35
C HIS A 140 2.51 6.50 14.40
N LEU A 141 3.61 5.87 13.99
CA LEU A 141 4.56 5.26 14.91
C LEU A 141 5.28 6.30 15.77
N ALA A 142 5.67 7.44 15.19
CA ALA A 142 6.27 8.56 15.94
C ALA A 142 5.27 9.16 16.94
N MET A 143 4.01 9.36 16.54
CA MET A 143 2.94 9.82 17.44
C MET A 143 2.72 8.83 18.59
N ALA A 144 2.60 7.54 18.28
CA ALA A 144 2.43 6.49 19.29
C ALA A 144 3.61 6.44 20.27
N GLU A 145 4.84 6.48 19.77
CA GLU A 145 6.07 6.49 20.59
C GLU A 145 6.10 7.66 21.57
N TYR A 146 5.75 8.86 21.10
CA TYR A 146 5.66 10.04 21.95
C TYR A 146 4.58 9.88 23.03
N LEU A 147 3.37 9.47 22.65
CA LEU A 147 2.23 9.34 23.56
C LEU A 147 2.44 8.23 24.61
N ARG A 148 3.17 7.15 24.28
CA ARG A 148 3.51 6.08 25.24
C ARG A 148 4.44 6.54 26.36
N GLY A 149 5.20 7.63 26.18
CA GLY A 149 6.10 8.16 27.18
C GLY A 149 7.18 7.16 27.65
N GLY A 150 7.62 6.26 26.77
CA GLY A 150 8.62 5.22 27.09
C GLY A 150 8.04 3.86 27.51
N SER A 151 6.70 3.73 27.59
CA SER A 151 6.05 2.43 27.80
C SER A 151 6.28 1.48 26.62
N LYS A 152 6.25 0.16 26.88
CA LYS A 152 6.37 -0.87 25.84
C LYS A 152 5.22 -0.71 24.81
N PRO A 153 5.49 -0.87 23.49
CA PRO A 153 4.42 -0.96 22.48
C PRO A 153 3.44 -2.10 22.79
N SER A 154 2.20 -1.99 22.31
CA SER A 154 1.31 -3.15 22.28
C SER A 154 1.84 -4.23 21.33
N LEU A 155 1.31 -5.46 21.41
CA LEU A 155 1.67 -6.53 20.47
C LEU A 155 1.41 -6.13 19.01
N THR A 156 0.28 -5.45 18.75
CA THR A 156 -0.04 -4.87 17.43
C THR A 156 0.98 -3.80 17.04
N GLY A 157 1.44 -2.98 17.99
CA GLY A 157 2.51 -2.01 17.77
C GLY A 157 3.87 -2.63 17.45
N GLU A 158 4.23 -3.74 18.10
CA GLU A 158 5.43 -4.51 17.77
C GLU A 158 5.35 -5.03 16.31
N TRP A 159 4.22 -5.59 15.90
CA TRP A 159 4.00 -6.03 14.52
C TRP A 159 3.90 -4.86 13.51
N ALA A 160 3.33 -3.72 13.89
CA ALA A 160 3.30 -2.52 13.05
C ALA A 160 4.72 -2.05 12.72
N GLN A 161 5.63 -2.09 13.69
CA GLN A 161 7.05 -1.77 13.49
C GLN A 161 7.74 -2.78 12.57
N VAL A 162 7.42 -4.08 12.69
CA VAL A 162 7.93 -5.12 11.76
C VAL A 162 7.51 -4.82 10.32
N LEU A 163 6.22 -4.56 10.08
CA LEU A 163 5.71 -4.27 8.74
C LEU A 163 6.23 -2.94 8.19
N PHE A 164 6.44 -1.96 9.07
CA PHE A 164 7.09 -0.70 8.70
C PHE A 164 8.51 -0.93 8.19
N ASP A 165 9.33 -1.71 8.92
CA ASP A 165 10.70 -2.02 8.50
C ASP A 165 10.73 -2.86 7.22
N LEU A 166 9.75 -3.73 7.00
CA LEU A 166 9.57 -4.45 5.74
C LEU A 166 9.38 -3.47 4.56
N HIS A 167 8.40 -2.57 4.66
CA HIS A 167 8.04 -1.63 3.57
C HIS A 167 9.06 -0.52 3.37
N ALA A 168 9.77 -0.13 4.43
CA ALA A 168 10.83 0.87 4.36
C ALA A 168 12.16 0.31 3.80
N GLY A 169 12.17 -0.93 3.29
CA GLY A 169 13.34 -1.54 2.69
C GLY A 169 14.41 -1.98 3.70
N ARG A 170 14.01 -2.33 4.93
CA ARG A 170 14.89 -2.84 5.99
C ARG A 170 14.52 -4.29 6.37
N PRO A 171 14.58 -5.23 5.42
CA PRO A 171 14.06 -6.59 5.62
C PRO A 171 14.80 -7.39 6.71
N ILE A 172 16.10 -7.17 6.90
CA ILE A 172 16.87 -7.84 7.96
C ILE A 172 16.34 -7.42 9.33
N ARG A 173 16.20 -6.11 9.56
CA ARG A 173 15.66 -5.55 10.80
C ARG A 173 14.23 -6.01 11.05
N ALA A 174 13.39 -6.05 10.00
CA ALA A 174 12.02 -6.56 10.10
C ALA A 174 12.00 -8.01 10.64
N ARG A 175 12.89 -8.88 10.15
CA ARG A 175 13.00 -10.28 10.64
C ARG A 175 13.54 -10.37 12.06
N GLU A 176 14.53 -9.57 12.42
CA GLU A 176 15.07 -9.52 13.78
C GLU A 176 13.99 -9.13 14.78
N LEU A 177 13.21 -8.09 14.47
CA LEU A 177 12.07 -7.67 15.28
C LEU A 177 10.99 -8.75 15.35
N ALA A 178 10.62 -9.35 14.21
CA ALA A 178 9.62 -10.42 14.18
C ALA A 178 10.05 -11.63 15.01
N ALA A 179 11.34 -11.96 15.05
CA ALA A 179 11.89 -13.05 15.85
C ALA A 179 11.91 -12.75 17.37
N ALA A 180 11.93 -11.48 17.76
CA ALA A 180 11.92 -11.06 19.16
C ALA A 180 10.52 -11.06 19.79
N ILE A 181 9.46 -11.04 18.97
CA ILE A 181 8.07 -11.13 19.44
C ILE A 181 7.79 -12.58 19.89
N PRO A 182 7.03 -12.82 20.97
CA PRO A 182 6.56 -14.16 21.32
C PRO A 182 5.67 -14.77 20.22
N GLN A 183 5.88 -16.05 19.90
CA GLN A 183 5.32 -16.70 18.70
C GLN A 183 4.01 -17.46 18.94
N GLU A 184 3.36 -17.22 20.07
CA GLU A 184 2.07 -17.81 20.42
C GLU A 184 0.92 -17.19 19.61
N GLY A 185 -0.14 -17.98 19.40
CA GLY A 185 -1.32 -17.53 18.65
C GLY A 185 -1.00 -17.06 17.23
N ASN A 186 -1.56 -15.92 16.85
CA ASN A 186 -1.44 -15.37 15.50
C ASN A 186 -0.08 -14.73 15.18
N SER A 187 0.74 -14.43 16.20
CA SER A 187 2.11 -13.93 15.98
C SER A 187 2.96 -14.93 15.17
N GLY A 188 2.78 -16.24 15.41
CA GLY A 188 3.48 -17.26 14.62
C GLY A 188 3.12 -17.24 13.13
N ARG A 189 1.86 -16.95 12.79
CA ARG A 189 1.39 -16.80 11.39
C ARG A 189 2.01 -15.55 10.75
N TRP A 190 1.98 -14.41 11.45
CA TRP A 190 2.61 -13.18 10.97
C TRP A 190 4.11 -13.31 10.77
N LYS A 191 4.81 -14.01 11.67
CA LYS A 191 6.25 -14.27 11.49
C LYS A 191 6.52 -15.09 10.25
N ARG A 192 5.73 -16.13 9.97
CA ARG A 192 5.89 -16.94 8.75
C ARG A 192 5.64 -16.11 7.50
N ALA A 193 4.59 -15.27 7.49
CA ALA A 193 4.32 -14.36 6.37
C ALA A 193 5.50 -13.39 6.13
N VAL A 194 6.03 -12.75 7.17
CA VAL A 194 7.19 -11.84 7.07
C VAL A 194 8.45 -12.59 6.62
N ASP A 195 8.72 -13.78 7.18
CA ASP A 195 9.84 -14.60 6.77
C ASP A 195 9.75 -14.96 5.28
N LEU A 196 8.56 -15.34 4.77
CA LEU A 196 8.33 -15.61 3.35
C LEU A 196 8.54 -14.37 2.48
N LEU A 197 7.98 -13.23 2.88
CA LEU A 197 8.12 -11.95 2.15
C LEU A 197 9.56 -11.47 2.07
N VAL A 198 10.35 -11.69 3.11
CA VAL A 198 11.76 -11.27 3.14
C VAL A 198 12.68 -12.26 2.44
N THR A 199 12.52 -13.55 2.70
CA THR A 199 13.48 -14.57 2.23
C THR A 199 13.15 -15.10 0.84
N GLY A 200 11.88 -15.04 0.44
CA GLY A 200 11.38 -15.76 -0.74
C GLY A 200 11.50 -17.29 -0.60
N ASP A 201 11.79 -17.83 0.59
CA ASP A 201 12.05 -19.25 0.76
C ASP A 201 10.75 -20.06 0.76
N TRP A 202 10.28 -20.36 -0.45
CA TRP A 202 9.07 -21.12 -0.71
C TRP A 202 9.07 -22.53 -0.10
N ARG A 203 10.23 -23.08 0.30
CA ARG A 203 10.31 -24.42 0.92
C ARG A 203 9.80 -24.44 2.36
N ARG A 204 9.73 -23.29 3.02
CA ARG A 204 9.30 -23.17 4.42
C ARG A 204 7.79 -23.35 4.61
N THR A 205 7.09 -23.78 3.57
CA THR A 205 5.64 -23.97 3.56
C THR A 205 5.19 -25.40 3.82
N ALA A 206 6.12 -26.36 3.98
CA ALA A 206 5.81 -27.71 4.44
C ALA A 206 5.07 -27.71 5.80
N ASP A 207 5.22 -26.64 6.59
CA ASP A 207 4.58 -26.43 7.89
C ASP A 207 3.21 -25.71 7.81
N LEU A 208 2.73 -25.32 6.61
CA LEU A 208 1.48 -24.59 6.42
C LEU A 208 0.26 -25.53 6.32
N THR A 209 0.03 -26.33 7.36
CA THR A 209 -1.26 -27.03 7.49
C THR A 209 -2.30 -25.96 7.84
N GLU A 210 -3.12 -25.53 6.86
CA GLU A 210 -4.11 -24.43 6.95
C GLU A 210 -3.51 -23.00 6.96
N PRO A 211 -2.88 -22.58 5.85
CA PRO A 211 -2.32 -21.24 5.75
C PRO A 211 -3.41 -20.16 5.81
N SER A 212 -3.12 -19.09 6.54
CA SER A 212 -3.89 -17.86 6.39
C SER A 212 -3.70 -17.25 5.01
N MET A 213 -4.62 -16.40 4.57
CA MET A 213 -4.51 -15.74 3.26
C MET A 213 -3.26 -14.85 3.17
N VAL A 214 -2.81 -14.19 4.24
CA VAL A 214 -1.55 -13.43 4.22
C VAL A 214 -0.33 -14.33 4.01
N GLU A 215 -0.30 -15.52 4.62
CA GLU A 215 0.73 -16.54 4.36
C GLU A 215 0.66 -17.04 2.92
N MET A 216 -0.55 -17.28 2.41
CA MET A 216 -0.77 -17.69 1.01
C MET A 216 -0.29 -16.62 0.01
N ILE A 217 -0.59 -15.34 0.25
CA ILE A 217 -0.12 -14.21 -0.57
C ILE A 217 1.42 -14.13 -0.55
N ALA A 218 2.03 -14.25 0.63
CA ALA A 218 3.49 -14.29 0.74
C ALA A 218 4.10 -15.49 0.00
N HIS A 219 3.44 -16.65 0.07
CA HIS A 219 3.89 -17.87 -0.58
C HIS A 219 3.82 -17.77 -2.11
N ILE A 220 2.72 -17.28 -2.69
CA ILE A 220 2.63 -17.14 -4.16
C ILE A 220 3.67 -16.15 -4.71
N ARG A 221 4.04 -15.12 -3.93
CA ARG A 221 5.16 -14.21 -4.28
C ARG A 221 6.50 -14.96 -4.32
N ALA A 222 6.75 -15.81 -3.33
CA ALA A 222 7.94 -16.65 -3.26
C ALA A 222 7.97 -17.68 -4.42
N LEU A 223 6.85 -18.38 -4.68
CA LEU A 223 6.72 -19.30 -5.80
C LEU A 223 6.96 -18.61 -7.14
N LYS A 224 6.34 -17.45 -7.36
CA LYS A 224 6.57 -16.66 -8.58
C LYS A 224 8.05 -16.34 -8.78
N SER A 225 8.71 -15.88 -7.72
CA SER A 225 10.11 -15.42 -7.80
C SER A 225 11.11 -16.57 -8.01
N HIS A 226 10.84 -17.75 -7.45
CA HIS A 226 11.83 -18.84 -7.41
C HIS A 226 11.47 -20.09 -8.21
N ARG A 227 10.18 -20.30 -8.52
CA ARG A 227 9.67 -21.49 -9.21
C ARG A 227 8.91 -21.17 -10.50
N GLY A 228 8.54 -19.91 -10.71
CA GLY A 228 7.86 -19.45 -11.91
C GLY A 228 6.33 -19.60 -11.85
N ASN A 229 5.68 -19.23 -12.96
CA ASN A 229 4.22 -19.19 -13.06
C ASN A 229 3.54 -20.56 -12.94
N PRO A 230 4.04 -21.66 -13.54
CA PRO A 230 3.31 -22.94 -13.51
C PRO A 230 3.08 -23.45 -12.09
N VAL A 231 4.11 -23.44 -11.24
CA VAL A 231 4.02 -23.90 -9.84
C VAL A 231 3.16 -22.96 -9.00
N MET A 232 3.25 -21.66 -9.25
CA MET A 232 2.39 -20.67 -8.58
C MET A 232 0.91 -20.88 -8.92
N LEU A 233 0.59 -21.09 -10.19
CA LEU A 233 -0.78 -21.31 -10.66
C LEU A 233 -1.35 -22.65 -10.20
N GLU A 234 -0.52 -23.70 -10.12
CA GLU A 234 -0.93 -24.98 -9.51
C GLU A 234 -1.38 -24.79 -8.06
N PHE A 235 -0.60 -24.06 -7.27
CA PHE A 235 -0.95 -23.74 -5.88
C PHE A 235 -2.23 -22.89 -5.80
N VAL A 236 -2.36 -21.84 -6.62
CA VAL A 236 -3.59 -21.03 -6.70
C VAL A 236 -4.79 -21.89 -7.09
N GLY A 237 -4.64 -22.85 -8.00
CA GLY A 237 -5.68 -23.79 -8.41
C GLY A 237 -6.18 -24.70 -7.28
N GLN A 238 -5.33 -24.99 -6.29
CA GLN A 238 -5.67 -25.78 -5.11
C GLN A 238 -6.35 -24.95 -4.01
N GLU A 239 -6.06 -23.65 -3.95
CA GLU A 239 -6.53 -22.74 -2.90
C GLU A 239 -7.69 -21.84 -3.35
N LYS A 240 -8.93 -22.24 -3.06
CA LYS A 240 -10.14 -21.50 -3.47
C LYS A 240 -10.18 -20.05 -2.98
N GLU A 241 -9.66 -19.78 -1.78
CA GLU A 241 -9.64 -18.43 -1.25
C GLU A 241 -8.70 -17.50 -2.02
N LEU A 242 -7.57 -18.02 -2.50
CA LEU A 242 -6.64 -17.25 -3.33
C LEU A 242 -7.24 -16.92 -4.69
N GLN A 243 -8.01 -17.82 -5.30
CA GLN A 243 -8.66 -17.56 -6.59
C GLN A 243 -9.62 -16.38 -6.53
N ALA A 244 -10.18 -16.08 -5.35
CA ALA A 244 -11.13 -14.99 -5.15
C ALA A 244 -10.50 -13.59 -5.01
N VAL A 245 -9.18 -13.48 -4.96
CA VAL A 245 -8.47 -12.19 -4.74
C VAL A 245 -7.51 -11.88 -5.90
N PRO A 246 -7.26 -10.59 -6.23
CA PRO A 246 -6.47 -10.20 -7.42
C PRO A 246 -4.96 -10.45 -7.30
N GLU A 247 -4.43 -10.80 -6.12
CA GLU A 247 -2.98 -10.90 -5.89
C GLU A 247 -2.26 -11.84 -6.86
N TRP A 248 -2.86 -13.00 -7.17
CA TRP A 248 -2.24 -13.95 -8.10
C TRP A 248 -2.22 -13.42 -9.54
N SER A 249 -3.27 -12.74 -9.98
CA SER A 249 -3.35 -12.19 -11.35
C SER A 249 -2.36 -11.03 -11.51
N ARG A 250 -2.21 -10.19 -10.48
CA ARG A 250 -1.17 -9.15 -10.40
C ARG A 250 0.25 -9.71 -10.48
N LEU A 251 0.50 -10.91 -9.95
CA LEU A 251 1.81 -11.59 -10.07
C LEU A 251 2.03 -12.20 -11.47
N LEU A 252 0.96 -12.68 -12.11
CA LEU A 252 1.02 -13.37 -13.40
C LEU A 252 1.55 -12.48 -14.54
N GLY A 253 1.27 -11.18 -14.50
CA GLY A 253 1.69 -10.23 -15.55
C GLY A 253 3.20 -10.04 -15.75
N SER A 254 4.05 -10.80 -15.04
CA SER A 254 5.51 -10.60 -14.94
C SER A 254 6.23 -11.18 -16.14
N PRO A 255 7.44 -10.69 -16.48
CA PRO A 255 8.26 -11.30 -17.50
C PRO A 255 8.43 -12.82 -17.26
N GLY A 256 8.64 -13.54 -18.36
CA GLY A 256 8.84 -15.00 -18.32
C GLY A 256 7.54 -15.82 -18.24
N ARG A 257 6.41 -15.25 -18.69
CA ARG A 257 5.16 -16.01 -18.88
C ARG A 257 5.11 -16.70 -20.24
N SER A 258 4.42 -17.84 -20.31
CA SER A 258 4.06 -18.52 -21.55
C SER A 258 2.89 -17.82 -22.28
N VAL A 259 2.57 -18.27 -23.51
CA VAL A 259 1.41 -17.76 -24.26
C VAL A 259 0.10 -18.07 -23.55
N GLU A 260 -0.06 -19.31 -23.06
CA GLU A 260 -1.24 -19.73 -22.28
C GLU A 260 -1.44 -18.86 -21.04
N GLU A 261 -0.37 -18.64 -20.27
CA GLU A 261 -0.38 -17.76 -19.09
C GLU A 261 -0.69 -16.30 -19.43
N GLY A 262 -0.27 -15.84 -20.61
CA GLY A 262 -0.61 -14.52 -21.12
C GLY A 262 -2.11 -14.36 -21.41
N HIS A 263 -2.75 -15.38 -21.99
CA HIS A 263 -4.20 -15.40 -22.18
C HIS A 263 -4.96 -15.44 -20.85
N VAL A 264 -4.48 -16.21 -19.87
CA VAL A 264 -5.04 -16.18 -18.52
C VAL A 264 -4.98 -14.77 -17.95
N ALA A 265 -3.80 -14.12 -17.99
CA ALA A 265 -3.63 -12.75 -17.51
C ALA A 265 -4.54 -11.73 -18.23
N MET A 266 -4.72 -11.88 -19.55
CA MET A 266 -5.60 -11.04 -20.36
C MET A 266 -7.08 -11.19 -19.94
N SER A 267 -7.53 -12.43 -19.71
CA SER A 267 -8.91 -12.72 -19.32
C SER A 267 -9.23 -12.35 -17.86
N SER A 268 -8.24 -12.41 -16.95
CA SER A 268 -8.47 -12.22 -15.52
C SER A 268 -8.06 -10.83 -15.00
N GLY A 269 -7.00 -10.23 -15.55
CA GLY A 269 -6.32 -9.08 -14.94
C GLY A 269 -7.25 -7.91 -14.66
N ILE A 270 -7.80 -7.30 -15.72
CA ILE A 270 -8.68 -6.12 -15.59
C ILE A 270 -10.00 -6.46 -14.89
N VAL A 271 -10.56 -7.64 -15.15
CA VAL A 271 -11.82 -8.09 -14.51
C VAL A 271 -11.67 -8.14 -12.98
N MET A 272 -10.57 -8.74 -12.49
CA MET A 272 -10.29 -8.83 -11.06
C MET A 272 -10.06 -7.45 -10.43
N GLU A 273 -9.42 -6.51 -11.14
CA GLU A 273 -9.30 -5.12 -10.66
C GLU A 273 -10.67 -4.45 -10.55
N PHE A 274 -11.54 -4.58 -11.55
CA PHE A 274 -12.89 -3.99 -11.49
C PHE A 274 -13.74 -4.55 -10.35
N LEU A 275 -13.66 -5.87 -10.11
CA LEU A 275 -14.36 -6.51 -9.01
C LEU A 275 -13.88 -5.96 -7.67
N GLU A 276 -12.56 -5.85 -7.47
CA GLU A 276 -12.02 -5.35 -6.21
C GLU A 276 -12.32 -3.86 -6.01
N ILE A 277 -12.18 -3.04 -7.05
CA ILE A 277 -12.56 -1.62 -7.03
C ILE A 277 -14.03 -1.48 -6.63
N GLY A 278 -14.89 -2.37 -7.13
CA GLY A 278 -16.32 -2.44 -6.84
C GLY A 278 -16.66 -2.72 -5.36
N GLU A 279 -15.75 -3.31 -4.59
CA GLU A 279 -15.95 -3.56 -3.16
C GLU A 279 -15.71 -2.30 -2.30
N ILE A 280 -14.94 -1.33 -2.80
CA ILE A 280 -14.65 -0.06 -2.10
C ILE A 280 -15.47 1.08 -2.68
N PHE A 281 -15.54 1.16 -4.00
CA PHE A 281 -16.25 2.21 -4.72
C PHE A 281 -17.45 1.62 -5.45
N PRO A 282 -18.63 2.27 -5.45
CA PRO A 282 -19.83 1.74 -6.09
C PRO A 282 -19.76 1.94 -7.61
N THR A 283 -18.89 1.19 -8.28
CA THR A 283 -18.58 1.27 -9.71
C THR A 283 -19.39 0.26 -10.53
N GLY A 284 -19.76 -0.88 -9.92
CA GLY A 284 -20.33 -2.04 -10.62
C GLY A 284 -19.24 -3.01 -11.08
N LYS A 285 -19.64 -4.17 -11.64
CA LYS A 285 -18.69 -5.23 -12.06
C LYS A 285 -17.89 -4.88 -13.33
N GLU A 286 -18.53 -4.12 -14.22
CA GLU A 286 -17.94 -3.64 -15.48
C GLU A 286 -18.26 -2.14 -15.58
N PRO A 287 -17.52 -1.30 -14.86
CA PRO A 287 -17.78 0.13 -14.85
C PRO A 287 -17.49 0.75 -16.21
N LYS A 288 -18.21 1.81 -16.57
CA LYS A 288 -17.82 2.67 -17.68
C LYS A 288 -16.60 3.54 -17.30
N PRO A 289 -15.77 3.99 -18.26
CA PRO A 289 -14.61 4.83 -17.98
C PRO A 289 -14.91 6.03 -17.08
N GLU A 290 -15.99 6.77 -17.33
CA GLU A 290 -16.34 7.97 -16.57
C GLU A 290 -16.74 7.63 -15.12
N ARG A 291 -17.36 6.46 -14.93
CA ARG A 291 -17.72 5.99 -13.59
C ARG A 291 -16.49 5.59 -12.80
N LEU A 292 -15.50 4.97 -13.45
CA LEU A 292 -14.22 4.64 -12.84
C LEU A 292 -13.46 5.91 -12.46
N ALA A 293 -13.36 6.87 -13.41
CA ALA A 293 -12.68 8.14 -13.22
C ALA A 293 -13.24 8.95 -12.05
N LYS A 294 -14.55 8.93 -11.84
CA LYS A 294 -15.18 9.59 -10.69
C LYS A 294 -14.51 9.26 -9.34
N TYR A 295 -14.04 8.02 -9.18
CA TYR A 295 -13.41 7.56 -7.94
C TYR A 295 -11.89 7.51 -8.05
N LEU A 296 -11.36 6.96 -9.13
CA LEU A 296 -9.92 6.77 -9.29
C LEU A 296 -9.16 8.06 -9.61
N SER A 297 -9.85 9.16 -9.92
CA SER A 297 -9.26 10.49 -10.06
C SER A 297 -9.20 11.26 -8.72
N THR A 298 -9.72 10.71 -7.62
CA THR A 298 -9.61 11.32 -6.30
C THR A 298 -8.13 11.45 -5.93
N PRO A 299 -7.64 12.68 -5.64
CA PRO A 299 -6.24 12.90 -5.30
C PRO A 299 -5.93 12.31 -3.93
N THR A 300 -4.72 11.77 -3.78
CA THR A 300 -4.19 11.41 -2.47
C THR A 300 -3.99 12.69 -1.66
N THR A 301 -4.54 12.73 -0.45
CA THR A 301 -4.32 13.86 0.46
C THR A 301 -3.06 13.61 1.27
N ASN A 302 -2.36 14.70 1.59
CA ASN A 302 -1.19 14.65 2.48
C ASN A 302 -1.58 14.88 3.95
N THR A 303 -2.87 14.77 4.29
CA THR A 303 -3.42 15.10 5.61
C THR A 303 -4.33 13.98 6.10
N LEU A 304 -3.99 13.35 7.21
CA LEU A 304 -4.83 12.33 7.88
C LEU A 304 -6.26 12.80 8.21
N VAL A 305 -6.47 14.10 8.40
CA VAL A 305 -7.78 14.71 8.68
C VAL A 305 -8.38 15.23 7.38
N ALA A 306 -9.37 14.52 6.85
CA ALA A 306 -10.23 15.04 5.80
C ALA A 306 -11.39 15.84 6.42
N ASP A 307 -12.17 16.55 5.59
CA ASP A 307 -13.38 17.25 6.03
C ASP A 307 -14.40 16.32 6.72
N SER A 308 -14.33 15.01 6.42
CA SER A 308 -15.16 13.96 7.01
C SER A 308 -14.62 13.37 8.32
N GLY A 309 -13.48 13.86 8.83
CA GLY A 309 -12.79 13.37 10.01
C GLY A 309 -11.50 12.60 9.71
N PRO A 310 -10.79 12.10 10.75
CA PRO A 310 -9.57 11.32 10.55
C PRO A 310 -9.86 9.99 9.87
N ARG A 311 -9.02 9.65 8.89
CA ARG A 311 -9.08 8.39 8.14
C ARG A 311 -7.68 7.81 8.00
N VAL A 312 -7.49 6.55 8.39
CA VAL A 312 -6.19 5.85 8.28
C VAL A 312 -5.83 5.60 6.82
N ILE A 313 -6.77 5.05 6.03
CA ILE A 313 -6.72 4.92 4.58
C ILE A 313 -7.87 5.75 4.00
N GLN A 314 -7.55 6.72 3.16
CA GLN A 314 -8.54 7.60 2.54
C GLN A 314 -8.94 7.11 1.17
N ASP A 315 -10.05 7.64 0.65
CA ASP A 315 -10.50 7.38 -0.72
C ASP A 315 -9.41 7.71 -1.75
N GLY A 316 -8.62 8.77 -1.52
CA GLY A 316 -7.48 9.11 -2.37
C GLY A 316 -6.31 8.13 -2.31
N ASP A 317 -6.14 7.40 -1.20
CA ASP A 317 -5.14 6.33 -1.08
C ASP A 317 -5.60 5.08 -1.81
N TRP A 318 -6.87 4.69 -1.62
CA TRP A 318 -7.53 3.62 -2.37
C TRP A 318 -7.53 3.88 -3.88
N ALA A 319 -7.90 5.10 -4.28
CA ALA A 319 -7.91 5.54 -5.67
C ALA A 319 -6.52 5.40 -6.30
N ALA A 320 -5.48 5.88 -5.60
CA ALA A 320 -4.10 5.77 -6.09
C ALA A 320 -3.62 4.32 -6.15
N TYR A 321 -3.95 3.49 -5.16
CA TYR A 321 -3.66 2.05 -5.17
C TYR A 321 -4.27 1.35 -6.39
N PHE A 322 -5.59 1.43 -6.55
CA PHE A 322 -6.28 0.79 -7.67
C PHE A 322 -5.84 1.33 -9.03
N ARG A 323 -5.58 2.63 -9.14
CA ARG A 323 -5.08 3.22 -10.40
C ARG A 323 -3.72 2.62 -10.78
N ARG A 324 -2.82 2.40 -9.82
CA ARG A 324 -1.51 1.78 -10.08
C ARG A 324 -1.66 0.33 -10.52
N HIS A 325 -2.51 -0.49 -9.87
CA HIS A 325 -2.77 -1.86 -10.32
C HIS A 325 -3.45 -1.93 -11.69
N PHE A 326 -4.42 -1.06 -11.93
CA PHE A 326 -5.09 -0.95 -13.23
C PHE A 326 -4.08 -0.65 -14.35
N PHE A 327 -3.24 0.38 -14.18
CA PHE A 327 -2.18 0.71 -15.14
C PHE A 327 -1.15 -0.41 -15.29
N ALA A 328 -0.78 -1.07 -14.20
CA ALA A 328 0.12 -2.22 -14.24
C ALA A 328 -0.46 -3.34 -15.12
N ASN A 329 -1.73 -3.70 -14.93
CA ASN A 329 -2.38 -4.73 -15.73
C ASN A 329 -2.55 -4.30 -17.20
N ALA A 330 -3.00 -3.07 -17.45
CA ALA A 330 -3.18 -2.52 -18.79
C ALA A 330 -1.89 -2.62 -19.63
N THR A 331 -0.77 -2.16 -19.06
CA THR A 331 0.54 -2.20 -19.75
C THR A 331 1.15 -3.58 -19.82
N ASN A 332 0.90 -4.44 -18.83
CA ASN A 332 1.40 -5.82 -18.86
C ASN A 332 0.68 -6.65 -19.92
N VAL A 333 -0.61 -6.47 -20.12
CA VAL A 333 -1.36 -7.16 -21.19
C VAL A 333 -0.98 -6.60 -22.56
N SER A 334 -0.91 -5.28 -22.75
CA SER A 334 -0.44 -4.75 -24.05
C SER A 334 0.95 -5.29 -24.42
N ARG A 335 1.90 -5.32 -23.46
CA ARG A 335 3.23 -5.93 -23.68
C ARG A 335 3.14 -7.42 -24.04
N PHE A 336 2.20 -8.19 -23.48
CA PHE A 336 2.00 -9.59 -23.86
C PHE A 336 1.67 -9.69 -25.34
N ILE A 337 0.60 -9.00 -25.74
CA ILE A 337 0.02 -9.10 -27.06
C ILE A 337 1.04 -8.66 -28.12
N MET A 338 1.69 -7.52 -27.91
CA MET A 338 2.63 -6.96 -28.88
C MET A 338 3.99 -7.66 -28.94
N ARG A 339 4.52 -8.18 -27.81
CA ARG A 339 5.93 -8.64 -27.74
C ARG A 339 6.12 -10.13 -27.55
N GLN A 340 5.07 -10.85 -27.14
CA GLN A 340 5.17 -12.28 -26.82
C GLN A 340 4.22 -13.10 -27.69
N TRP A 341 2.98 -12.64 -27.85
CA TRP A 341 2.01 -13.30 -28.73
C TRP A 341 2.16 -12.87 -30.19
N ASP A 342 2.56 -11.61 -30.42
CA ASP A 342 2.76 -11.02 -31.75
C ASP A 342 1.47 -11.02 -32.59
N SER A 343 0.36 -10.56 -31.97
CA SER A 343 -0.94 -10.39 -32.64
C SER A 343 -1.31 -8.91 -32.76
N PRO A 344 -1.09 -8.28 -33.94
CA PRO A 344 -1.45 -6.87 -34.15
C PRO A 344 -2.95 -6.60 -34.00
N ASP A 345 -3.80 -7.50 -34.50
CA ASP A 345 -5.27 -7.32 -34.46
C ASP A 345 -5.77 -7.31 -33.01
N ASP A 346 -5.28 -8.23 -32.18
CA ASP A 346 -5.60 -8.26 -30.75
C ASP A 346 -5.00 -7.06 -30.01
N ALA A 347 -3.87 -6.52 -30.47
CA ALA A 347 -3.27 -5.33 -29.86
C ALA A 347 -4.15 -4.10 -30.10
N VAL A 348 -4.68 -3.94 -31.33
CA VAL A 348 -5.64 -2.89 -31.67
C VAL A 348 -6.93 -3.05 -30.87
N ALA A 349 -7.48 -4.27 -30.81
CA ALA A 349 -8.70 -4.53 -30.04
C ALA A 349 -8.50 -4.23 -28.53
N TRP A 350 -7.35 -4.58 -27.97
CA TRP A 350 -6.99 -4.26 -26.60
C TRP A 350 -6.87 -2.74 -26.37
N GLU A 351 -6.21 -2.04 -27.29
CA GLU A 351 -6.09 -0.60 -27.25
C GLU A 351 -7.46 0.09 -27.27
N GLU A 352 -8.33 -0.26 -28.22
CA GLU A 352 -9.69 0.28 -28.33
C GLU A 352 -10.50 0.05 -27.05
N GLN A 353 -10.32 -1.11 -26.41
CA GLN A 353 -11.01 -1.46 -25.17
C GLN A 353 -10.49 -0.68 -23.96
N ILE A 354 -9.17 -0.57 -23.78
CA ILE A 354 -8.55 -0.14 -22.52
C ILE A 354 -8.16 1.32 -22.51
N LEU A 355 -7.76 1.89 -23.64
CA LEU A 355 -7.31 3.27 -23.72
C LEU A 355 -8.37 4.30 -23.26
N PRO A 356 -9.69 4.12 -23.51
CA PRO A 356 -10.72 4.99 -22.94
C PRO A 356 -10.72 5.04 -21.41
N TYR A 357 -10.38 3.94 -20.74
CA TYR A 357 -10.25 3.91 -19.29
C TYR A 357 -8.98 4.61 -18.81
N CYS A 358 -7.86 4.43 -19.51
CA CYS A 358 -6.61 5.10 -19.16
C CYS A 358 -6.74 6.62 -19.25
N ARG A 359 -7.24 7.13 -20.39
CA ARG A 359 -7.32 8.57 -20.73
C ARG A 359 -8.06 9.45 -19.72
N VAL A 360 -8.96 8.87 -18.94
CA VAL A 360 -9.77 9.59 -17.95
C VAL A 360 -9.15 9.59 -16.55
N LEU A 361 -7.99 8.95 -16.37
CA LEU A 361 -7.33 8.77 -15.09
C LEU A 361 -6.05 9.62 -14.98
N PRO A 362 -5.73 10.19 -13.80
CA PRO A 362 -4.50 10.94 -13.60
C PRO A 362 -3.24 10.10 -13.84
N GLY A 363 -2.28 10.65 -14.59
CA GLY A 363 -1.02 9.99 -14.91
C GLY A 363 -1.10 9.01 -16.08
N HIS A 364 -2.18 9.07 -16.87
CA HIS A 364 -2.34 8.27 -18.08
C HIS A 364 -1.23 8.53 -19.10
N GLU A 365 -0.66 9.73 -19.12
CA GLU A 365 0.43 10.13 -20.00
C GLU A 365 1.66 9.23 -19.85
N LEU A 366 1.86 8.62 -18.68
CA LEU A 366 2.95 7.67 -18.41
C LEU A 366 2.64 6.24 -18.89
N VAL A 367 1.39 5.98 -19.26
CA VAL A 367 0.82 4.65 -19.53
C VAL A 367 0.51 4.49 -21.01
N GLU A 368 -0.05 5.51 -21.67
CA GLU A 368 -0.45 5.46 -23.08
C GLU A 368 0.66 5.00 -24.03
N PRO A 369 1.93 5.45 -23.90
CA PRO A 369 3.01 4.96 -24.77
C PRO A 369 3.27 3.45 -24.68
N TRP A 370 2.79 2.81 -23.62
CA TRP A 370 2.93 1.37 -23.41
C TRP A 370 1.73 0.56 -23.92
N ILE A 371 0.66 1.24 -24.35
CA ILE A 371 -0.57 0.64 -24.85
C ILE A 371 -0.73 0.92 -26.35
N ALA A 372 -0.36 2.12 -26.80
CA ALA A 372 -0.48 2.56 -28.18
C ALA A 372 0.20 1.60 -29.16
N THR A 373 -0.54 1.23 -30.21
CA THR A 373 -0.08 0.35 -31.28
C THR A 373 0.39 1.13 -32.52
N ASP A 374 -0.06 2.37 -32.69
CA ASP A 374 0.35 3.27 -33.77
C ASP A 374 1.59 4.11 -33.42
N VAL A 375 2.47 4.33 -34.41
CA VAL A 375 3.74 5.04 -34.22
C VAL A 375 3.53 6.53 -33.97
N ASP A 376 2.55 7.15 -34.61
CA ASP A 376 2.26 8.57 -34.43
C ASP A 376 1.64 8.81 -33.05
N ASP A 377 0.74 7.91 -32.61
CA ASP A 377 0.22 7.92 -31.24
C ASP A 377 1.33 7.69 -30.21
N PHE A 378 2.22 6.70 -30.41
CA PHE A 378 3.36 6.49 -29.53
C PHE A 378 4.25 7.74 -29.40
N GLN A 379 4.59 8.40 -30.51
CA GLN A 379 5.43 9.60 -30.50
C GLN A 379 4.75 10.79 -29.80
N LYS A 380 3.44 10.94 -30.01
CA LYS A 380 2.62 11.95 -29.34
C LYS A 380 2.58 11.68 -27.84
N ASP A 381 2.35 10.44 -27.43
CA ASP A 381 2.23 10.06 -26.04
C ASP A 381 3.59 10.18 -25.32
N MET A 382 4.70 9.84 -25.99
CA MET A 382 6.05 10.05 -25.45
C MET A 382 6.36 11.54 -25.19
N LYS A 383 5.86 12.45 -26.04
CA LYS A 383 5.98 13.89 -25.81
C LYS A 383 5.14 14.34 -24.62
N ALA A 384 3.92 13.82 -24.47
CA ALA A 384 3.05 14.10 -23.33
C ALA A 384 3.67 13.59 -22.01
N ALA A 385 4.19 12.36 -22.02
CA ALA A 385 4.91 11.78 -20.88
C ALA A 385 6.11 12.64 -20.46
N TYR A 386 6.92 13.08 -21.44
CA TYR A 386 8.07 13.96 -21.16
C TYR A 386 7.61 15.27 -20.52
N ALA A 387 6.59 15.93 -21.08
CA ALA A 387 6.04 17.16 -20.51
C ALA A 387 5.50 16.96 -19.08
N TYR A 388 4.80 15.86 -18.84
CA TYR A 388 4.27 15.51 -17.52
C TYR A 388 5.38 15.35 -16.46
N THR A 389 6.51 14.72 -16.82
CA THR A 389 7.62 14.54 -15.87
C THR A 389 8.39 15.82 -15.53
N GLN A 390 8.19 16.90 -16.30
CA GLN A 390 8.82 18.21 -16.08
C GLN A 390 7.93 19.17 -15.27
N ALA A 391 6.65 18.85 -15.13
CA ALA A 391 5.66 19.61 -14.37
C ALA A 391 5.62 19.15 -12.91
#